data_AF-A0A1T4LA31-F1
#
_entry.id   AF-A0A1T4LA31-F1
#
_cell.length_a   1.000
_cell.length_b   1.000
_cell.length_c   1.000
_cell.angle_alpha   90.00
_cell.angle_beta   90.00
_cell.angle_gamma   90.00
#
_symmetry.space_group_name_H-M   'P 1'
#
loop_
_entity.id
_entity.type
_entity.pdbx_description
1 polymer ?
#
loop_
_entity_poly.entity_id
_entity_poly.type
_entity_poly.pdbx_seq_one_letter_code
_entity_poly.pdbx_strand_id
1 'polypeptide(L)'
;MEFISSIDQVLPEIMKLLQALPIAGMPQEPTQPEAIRKVWQAVDETRMYLASARGEDTKLNRPNPKLVALWSDASLAISTIDDDLARRLRMKAEYWSDPMNWTSEQVVKARITIDGVAAESRRLVDDLPASTIPAKLIVSSSIDQSKSHSSQSQPIDILLLCALKDEFDEVLSVRDGIIAPGWRMAPDLSGRIVADAQFATNSGVPISIRATYAGYMGREQTQAVASSIICSSSVKCLAMSGICAGRRGEVALGDVIFGERLWSYDSGKSRVESGHETFEYDMLQYRPSEVWVQQMQAVKFAGTPSWMEERPRLTYECQENWVLKCLLNCIDPKAQADFESQCPNWSKVLEHLTQKKWITEPLTLTDQGKSYIEDLCSRFPTQLPQPANFQIHVAPIATGAAVKVDDQLFPKLSVSMRKVLGVEMEASGLAALAEAHKIPAIIAKGVSDFGDKFKDDRYRKFAARASAEALILLLRNSNHLLPSQHEIPVLAMHATKGPVYSSGGQTLPMDLIELLADNYPDTADARALWERAGGRRRDVENNPRPVDLWQRIWIRCDQGAIVTPFALLQSVLADFPNNKIIQKYIQVHAQ
;
A
#
# COMPACT_ATOMS: atom_id res chain seq x y z
N MET A 1 -9.45 -55.35 -11.54
CA MET A 1 -9.28 -54.33 -10.48
C MET A 1 -10.33 -54.61 -9.45
N GLU A 2 -9.98 -55.39 -8.42
CA GLU A 2 -10.90 -55.70 -7.31
C GLU A 2 -10.97 -54.48 -6.38
N PHE A 3 -12.20 -54.08 -6.05
CA PHE A 3 -12.47 -53.01 -5.11
C PHE A 3 -12.16 -53.51 -3.70
N ILE A 4 -11.15 -52.91 -3.06
CA ILE A 4 -10.82 -53.16 -1.66
C ILE A 4 -11.98 -52.64 -0.80
N SER A 5 -12.61 -53.53 -0.03
CA SER A 5 -13.87 -53.25 0.69
C SER A 5 -13.71 -53.15 2.21
N SER A 6 -12.50 -53.26 2.76
CA SER A 6 -12.24 -53.12 4.19
C SER A 6 -10.79 -52.71 4.48
N ILE A 7 -10.61 -51.85 5.49
CA ILE A 7 -9.32 -51.38 6.03
C ILE A 7 -8.38 -52.55 6.41
N ASP A 8 -8.94 -53.68 6.83
CA ASP A 8 -8.17 -54.85 7.27
C ASP A 8 -7.36 -55.50 6.13
N GLN A 9 -7.77 -55.28 4.88
CA GLN A 9 -7.07 -55.81 3.70
C GLN A 9 -5.84 -54.97 3.32
N VAL A 10 -5.78 -53.70 3.75
CA VAL A 10 -4.69 -52.76 3.38
C VAL A 10 -3.60 -52.70 4.45
N LEU A 11 -3.94 -53.01 5.71
CA LEU A 11 -3.01 -52.98 6.84
C LEU A 11 -1.72 -53.78 6.61
N PRO A 12 -1.77 -55.02 6.08
CA PRO A 12 -0.55 -55.81 5.89
C PRO A 12 0.40 -55.21 4.85
N GLU A 13 -0.11 -54.59 3.79
CA GLU A 13 0.72 -53.91 2.78
C GLU A 13 1.33 -52.61 3.32
N ILE A 14 0.58 -51.83 4.11
CA ILE A 14 1.08 -50.62 4.77
C ILE A 14 2.19 -50.98 5.77
N MET A 15 2.03 -52.05 6.55
CA MET A 15 3.09 -52.50 7.48
C MET A 15 4.34 -52.96 6.74
N LYS A 16 4.20 -53.58 5.57
CA LYS A 16 5.34 -53.98 4.73
C LYS A 16 6.11 -52.78 4.17
N LEU A 17 5.40 -51.72 3.78
CA LEU A 17 5.99 -50.44 3.34
C LEU A 17 6.71 -49.71 4.48
N LEU A 18 6.13 -49.72 5.68
CA LEU A 18 6.75 -49.12 6.88
C LEU A 18 8.03 -49.85 7.30
N GLN A 19 8.10 -51.17 7.14
CA GLN A 19 9.29 -51.97 7.46
C GLN A 19 10.40 -51.84 6.40
N ALA A 20 10.08 -51.41 5.18
CA ALA A 20 11.04 -51.25 4.08
C ALA A 20 11.66 -49.83 3.99
N LEU A 21 11.22 -48.89 4.84
CA LEU A 21 11.81 -47.55 4.89
C LEU A 21 13.22 -47.63 5.50
N PRO A 22 14.27 -47.15 4.81
CA PRO A 22 15.61 -47.11 5.38
C PRO A 22 15.60 -46.19 6.61
N ILE A 23 16.21 -46.65 7.71
CA ILE A 23 16.52 -45.82 8.89
C ILE A 23 17.67 -44.89 8.49
N ALA A 24 17.37 -43.93 7.62
CA ALA A 24 18.29 -42.93 7.11
C ALA A 24 17.60 -41.57 7.23
N GLY A 25 17.85 -40.90 8.36
CA GLY A 25 17.38 -39.55 8.65
C GLY A 25 15.86 -39.47 8.85
N MET A 26 15.39 -39.68 10.08
CA MET A 26 14.05 -39.19 10.44
C MET A 26 13.97 -37.70 10.07
N PRO A 27 12.95 -37.24 9.30
CA PRO A 27 12.72 -35.82 9.17
C PRO A 27 12.56 -35.25 10.57
N GLN A 28 13.36 -34.25 10.93
CA GLN A 28 13.20 -33.60 12.23
C GLN A 28 11.76 -33.10 12.33
N GLU A 29 11.09 -33.40 13.44
CA GLU A 29 9.75 -32.84 13.68
C GLU A 29 9.83 -31.32 13.53
N PRO A 30 8.90 -30.71 12.77
CA PRO A 30 8.95 -29.29 12.51
C PRO A 30 8.97 -28.54 13.84
N THR A 31 9.88 -27.59 13.98
CA THR A 31 9.93 -26.76 15.18
C THR A 31 8.59 -26.02 15.34
N GLN A 32 8.20 -25.69 16.58
CA GLN A 32 6.93 -24.97 16.83
C GLN A 32 6.73 -23.73 15.94
N PRO A 33 7.76 -22.90 15.66
CA PRO A 33 7.65 -21.79 14.70
C PRO A 33 7.43 -22.23 13.24
N GLU A 34 8.05 -23.33 12.81
CA GLU A 34 7.88 -23.87 11.44
C GLU A 34 6.48 -24.46 11.24
N ALA A 35 5.96 -25.16 12.25
CA ALA A 35 4.59 -25.66 12.23
C ALA A 35 3.58 -24.52 12.12
N ILE A 36 3.72 -23.46 12.93
CA ILE A 36 2.85 -22.27 12.88
C ILE A 36 2.94 -21.58 11.51
N ARG A 37 4.14 -21.46 10.93
CA ARG A 37 4.31 -20.88 9.58
C ARG A 37 3.52 -21.63 8.51
N LYS A 38 3.47 -22.96 8.57
CA LYS A 38 2.66 -23.75 7.62
C LYS A 38 1.17 -23.47 7.76
N VAL A 39 0.67 -23.26 8.99
CA VAL A 39 -0.72 -22.84 9.23
C VAL A 39 -1.00 -21.46 8.60
N TRP A 40 -0.10 -20.50 8.79
CA TRP A 40 -0.24 -19.15 8.21
C TRP A 40 -0.22 -19.16 6.69
N GLN A 41 0.68 -19.95 6.09
CA GLN A 41 0.73 -20.12 4.64
C GLN A 41 -0.60 -20.65 4.08
N ALA A 42 -1.20 -21.64 4.73
CA ALA A 42 -2.51 -22.17 4.32
C ALA A 42 -3.63 -21.12 4.46
N VAL A 43 -3.59 -20.31 5.53
CA VAL A 43 -4.56 -19.22 5.76
C VAL A 43 -4.46 -18.14 4.67
N ASP A 44 -3.27 -17.66 4.38
CA ASP A 44 -3.05 -16.55 3.44
C ASP A 44 -3.39 -16.95 2.00
N GLU A 45 -2.95 -18.13 1.58
CA GLU A 45 -3.29 -18.71 0.27
C GLU A 45 -4.81 -18.89 0.12
N THR A 46 -5.49 -19.30 1.19
CA THR A 46 -6.95 -19.41 1.19
C THR A 46 -7.63 -18.05 1.06
N ARG A 47 -7.13 -17.01 1.75
CA ARG A 47 -7.68 -15.65 1.65
C ARG A 47 -7.48 -15.05 0.25
N MET A 48 -6.31 -15.28 -0.34
CA MET A 48 -6.02 -14.87 -1.72
C MET A 48 -6.95 -15.57 -2.71
N TYR A 49 -7.16 -16.89 -2.55
CA TYR A 49 -8.12 -17.63 -3.35
C TYR A 49 -9.54 -17.08 -3.23
N LEU A 50 -10.03 -16.88 -1.99
CA LEU A 50 -11.37 -16.32 -1.73
C LEU A 50 -11.54 -14.91 -2.29
N ALA A 51 -10.50 -14.06 -2.22
CA ALA A 51 -10.51 -12.73 -2.81
C ALA A 51 -10.60 -12.77 -4.34
N SER A 52 -9.87 -13.71 -4.97
CA SER A 52 -9.91 -13.90 -6.43
C SER A 52 -11.22 -14.49 -6.96
N ALA A 53 -11.99 -15.16 -6.10
CA ALA A 53 -13.27 -15.78 -6.44
C ALA A 53 -14.49 -14.86 -6.22
N ARG A 54 -14.30 -13.63 -5.71
CA ARG A 54 -15.39 -12.66 -5.52
C ARG A 54 -15.96 -12.23 -6.87
N GLY A 55 -17.15 -12.73 -7.21
CA GLY A 55 -17.88 -12.42 -8.45
C GLY A 55 -18.25 -13.64 -9.31
N GLU A 56 -17.71 -14.83 -9.00
CA GLU A 56 -18.05 -16.07 -9.70
C GLU A 56 -18.34 -17.21 -8.70
N ASP A 57 -19.59 -17.32 -8.24
CA ASP A 57 -20.02 -18.34 -7.25
C ASP A 57 -19.68 -19.79 -7.65
N THR A 58 -19.55 -20.06 -8.95
CA THR A 58 -19.18 -21.38 -9.47
C THR A 58 -17.75 -21.80 -9.15
N LYS A 59 -16.83 -20.88 -8.82
CA LYS A 59 -15.45 -21.18 -8.43
C LYS A 59 -15.34 -21.65 -6.97
N LEU A 60 -16.18 -21.13 -6.08
CA LEU A 60 -16.16 -21.49 -4.65
C LEU A 60 -16.69 -22.90 -4.37
N ASN A 61 -17.45 -23.46 -5.31
CA ASN A 61 -18.11 -24.76 -5.22
C ASN A 61 -17.31 -25.92 -5.85
N ARG A 62 -16.03 -25.70 -6.18
CA ARG A 62 -15.16 -26.71 -6.81
C ARG A 62 -14.01 -27.11 -5.89
N PRO A 63 -13.55 -28.38 -5.95
CA PRO A 63 -12.35 -28.82 -5.24
C PRO A 63 -11.13 -27.97 -5.59
N ASN A 64 -10.29 -27.67 -4.60
CA ASN A 64 -9.03 -26.94 -4.77
C ASN A 64 -7.83 -27.77 -4.26
N PRO A 65 -7.16 -28.53 -5.14
CA PRO A 65 -6.05 -29.42 -4.75
C PRO A 65 -4.88 -28.69 -4.06
N LYS A 66 -4.60 -27.44 -4.43
CA LYS A 66 -3.55 -26.63 -3.81
C LYS A 66 -3.88 -26.36 -2.34
N LEU A 67 -5.12 -25.95 -2.06
CA LEU A 67 -5.56 -25.70 -0.69
C LEU A 67 -5.65 -27.00 0.11
N VAL A 68 -6.12 -28.11 -0.48
CA VAL A 68 -6.13 -29.42 0.18
C VAL A 68 -4.73 -29.79 0.69
N ALA A 69 -3.70 -29.68 -0.17
CA ALA A 69 -2.33 -29.98 0.20
C ALA A 69 -1.81 -29.08 1.35
N LEU A 70 -1.97 -27.76 1.22
CA LEU A 70 -1.51 -26.80 2.23
C LEU A 70 -2.16 -27.02 3.60
N TRP A 71 -3.47 -27.26 3.65
CA TRP A 71 -4.18 -27.51 4.91
C TRP A 71 -3.83 -28.89 5.51
N SER A 72 -3.52 -29.89 4.68
CA SER A 72 -3.09 -31.21 5.14
C SER A 72 -1.67 -31.16 5.72
N ASP A 73 -0.76 -30.44 5.07
CA ASP A 73 0.61 -30.22 5.55
C ASP A 73 0.63 -29.42 6.85
N ALA A 74 -0.24 -28.41 6.98
CA ALA A 74 -0.39 -27.62 8.20
C ALA A 74 -0.96 -28.47 9.35
N SER A 75 -1.93 -29.35 9.07
CA SER A 75 -2.50 -30.29 10.04
C SER A 75 -1.45 -31.23 10.61
N LEU A 76 -0.64 -31.85 9.74
CA LEU A 76 0.44 -32.75 10.16
C LEU A 76 1.54 -32.04 10.92
N ALA A 77 1.84 -30.78 10.57
CA ALA A 77 2.90 -30.03 11.23
C ALA A 77 2.50 -29.56 12.64
N ILE A 78 1.22 -29.26 12.86
CA ILE A 78 0.74 -28.73 14.15
C ILE A 78 0.27 -29.83 15.11
N SER A 79 0.16 -31.09 14.68
CA SER A 79 -0.39 -32.18 15.50
C SER A 79 0.38 -32.40 16.81
N THR A 80 1.70 -32.19 16.83
CA THR A 80 2.49 -32.34 18.06
C THR A 80 2.40 -31.14 19.02
N ILE A 81 1.76 -30.05 18.59
CA ILE A 81 1.65 -28.77 19.33
C ILE A 81 0.21 -28.55 19.80
N ASP A 82 -0.77 -28.77 18.92
CA ASP A 82 -2.19 -28.63 19.21
C ASP A 82 -3.00 -29.65 18.39
N ASP A 83 -3.32 -30.78 19.03
CA ASP A 83 -4.11 -31.87 18.44
C ASP A 83 -5.51 -31.44 18.01
N ASP A 84 -6.14 -30.49 18.71
CA ASP A 84 -7.48 -30.03 18.38
C ASP A 84 -7.46 -29.17 17.12
N LEU A 85 -6.53 -28.21 17.07
CA LEU A 85 -6.31 -27.41 15.89
C LEU A 85 -5.92 -28.29 14.70
N ALA A 86 -5.02 -29.26 14.88
CA ALA A 86 -4.60 -30.18 13.83
C ALA A 86 -5.79 -30.93 13.19
N ARG A 87 -6.72 -31.45 14.00
CA ARG A 87 -7.94 -32.11 13.50
C ARG A 87 -8.82 -31.15 12.72
N ARG A 88 -8.96 -29.90 13.16
CA ARG A 88 -9.73 -28.88 12.45
C ARG A 88 -9.07 -28.45 11.15
N LEU A 89 -7.74 -28.37 11.09
CA LEU A 89 -7.01 -28.13 9.84
C LEU A 89 -7.22 -29.28 8.85
N ARG A 90 -7.26 -30.53 9.33
CA ARG A 90 -7.60 -31.70 8.49
C ARG A 90 -9.01 -31.61 7.93
N MET A 91 -9.99 -31.25 8.75
CA MET A 91 -11.37 -31.01 8.31
C MET A 91 -11.46 -29.82 7.32
N LYS A 92 -10.60 -28.80 7.47
CA LYS A 92 -10.49 -27.71 6.50
C LYS A 92 -9.92 -28.19 5.16
N ALA A 93 -9.00 -29.14 5.15
CA ALA A 93 -8.55 -29.80 3.91
C ALA A 93 -9.69 -30.60 3.26
N GLU A 94 -10.52 -31.29 4.05
CA GLU A 94 -11.70 -32.02 3.54
C GLU A 94 -12.73 -31.07 2.92
N TYR A 95 -12.97 -29.92 3.57
CA TYR A 95 -13.80 -28.86 3.00
C TYR A 95 -13.31 -28.46 1.60
N TRP A 96 -12.00 -28.25 1.41
CA TRP A 96 -11.46 -27.87 0.10
C TRP A 96 -11.40 -29.02 -0.92
N SER A 97 -11.54 -30.27 -0.48
CA SER A 97 -11.62 -31.42 -1.38
C SER A 97 -13.01 -31.60 -1.98
N ASP A 98 -14.06 -31.14 -1.29
CA ASP A 98 -15.43 -31.15 -1.77
C ASP A 98 -16.29 -30.09 -1.02
N PRO A 99 -16.22 -28.81 -1.42
CA PRO A 99 -16.92 -27.73 -0.71
C PRO A 99 -18.45 -27.87 -0.71
N MET A 100 -19.02 -28.59 -1.68
CA MET A 100 -20.48 -28.73 -1.83
C MET A 100 -21.10 -29.66 -0.78
N ASN A 101 -20.29 -30.55 -0.19
CA ASN A 101 -20.73 -31.44 0.89
C ASN A 101 -20.72 -30.78 2.28
N TRP A 102 -20.36 -29.50 2.38
CA TRP A 102 -20.29 -28.77 3.63
C TRP A 102 -21.24 -27.58 3.64
N THR A 103 -22.17 -27.56 4.59
CA THR A 103 -23.02 -26.39 4.84
C THR A 103 -22.28 -25.33 5.67
N SER A 104 -22.70 -24.07 5.54
CA SER A 104 -22.14 -22.97 6.36
C SER A 104 -22.27 -23.23 7.86
N GLU A 105 -23.36 -23.87 8.30
CA GLU A 105 -23.56 -24.26 9.69
C GLU A 105 -22.55 -25.34 10.14
N GLN A 106 -22.25 -26.32 9.29
CA GLN A 106 -21.23 -27.34 9.57
C GLN A 106 -19.83 -26.72 9.66
N VAL A 107 -19.50 -25.76 8.78
CA VAL A 107 -18.22 -25.03 8.78
C VAL A 107 -18.02 -24.24 10.09
N VAL A 108 -19.07 -23.55 10.54
CA VAL A 108 -19.05 -22.80 11.81
C VAL A 108 -18.98 -23.74 13.01
N LYS A 109 -19.80 -24.80 13.02
CA LYS A 109 -19.83 -25.79 14.12
C LYS A 109 -18.51 -26.56 14.24
N ALA A 110 -17.87 -26.89 13.12
CA ALA A 110 -16.55 -27.50 13.07
C ALA A 110 -15.41 -26.52 13.39
N ARG A 111 -15.69 -25.21 13.53
CA ARG A 111 -14.71 -24.15 13.79
C ARG A 111 -13.57 -24.11 12.77
N ILE A 112 -13.91 -24.33 11.51
CA ILE A 112 -12.97 -24.31 10.38
C ILE A 112 -13.16 -23.06 9.49
N THR A 113 -13.77 -22.01 10.04
CA THR A 113 -13.83 -20.70 9.37
C THR A 113 -12.42 -20.13 9.24
N ILE A 114 -12.14 -19.45 8.13
CA ILE A 114 -10.80 -18.94 7.85
C ILE A 114 -10.33 -17.95 8.92
N ASP A 115 -11.22 -17.08 9.39
CA ASP A 115 -10.88 -16.09 10.40
C ASP A 115 -10.76 -16.70 11.81
N GLY A 116 -11.51 -17.77 12.10
CA GLY A 116 -11.38 -18.52 13.35
C GLY A 116 -10.00 -19.17 13.46
N VAL A 117 -9.59 -19.91 12.43
CA VAL A 117 -8.28 -20.56 12.37
C VAL A 117 -7.14 -19.53 12.39
N ALA A 118 -7.30 -18.40 11.68
CA ALA A 118 -6.32 -17.32 11.68
C ALA A 118 -6.17 -16.63 13.05
N ALA A 119 -7.26 -16.47 13.80
CA ALA A 119 -7.19 -15.92 15.16
C ALA A 119 -6.46 -16.86 16.12
N GLU A 120 -6.69 -18.16 15.99
CA GLU A 120 -6.12 -19.16 16.89
C GLU A 120 -4.64 -19.44 16.63
N SER A 121 -4.23 -19.48 15.35
CA SER A 121 -2.81 -19.59 14.99
C SER A 121 -1.95 -18.41 15.47
N ARG A 122 -2.56 -17.23 15.69
CA ARG A 122 -1.86 -16.08 16.28
C ARG A 122 -1.63 -16.26 17.78
N ARG A 123 -2.61 -16.84 18.49
CA ARG A 123 -2.48 -17.14 19.93
C ARG A 123 -1.34 -18.12 20.20
N LEU A 124 -1.14 -19.10 19.32
CA LEU A 124 -0.03 -20.05 19.42
C LEU A 124 1.36 -19.38 19.34
N VAL A 125 1.46 -18.18 18.77
CA VAL A 125 2.72 -17.40 18.77
C VAL A 125 2.91 -16.65 20.08
N ASP A 126 1.83 -16.16 20.67
CA ASP A 126 1.86 -15.43 21.94
C ASP A 126 2.30 -16.33 23.11
N ASP A 127 2.11 -17.65 22.99
CA ASP A 127 2.49 -18.66 23.99
C ASP A 127 3.94 -19.21 23.83
N LEU A 128 4.72 -18.72 22.85
CA LEU A 128 6.11 -19.17 22.66
C LEU A 128 7.05 -18.60 23.76
N PRO A 129 7.89 -19.42 24.42
CA PRO A 129 8.87 -18.91 25.38
C PRO A 129 9.90 -17.98 24.71
N ALA A 130 10.27 -16.91 25.42
CA ALA A 130 11.12 -15.82 24.91
C ALA A 130 12.52 -16.24 24.40
N SER A 131 12.94 -17.50 24.60
CA SER A 131 14.24 -18.05 24.21
C SER A 131 14.28 -18.70 22.81
N THR A 132 13.20 -18.70 22.04
CA THR A 132 13.17 -19.29 20.67
C THR A 132 13.36 -18.25 19.56
N ILE A 133 13.58 -16.98 19.95
CA ILE A 133 13.93 -15.88 19.05
C ILE A 133 15.45 -15.80 18.95
N PRO A 134 16.09 -15.96 17.77
CA PRO A 134 17.54 -15.90 17.65
C PRO A 134 18.09 -14.58 18.21
N ALA A 135 19.03 -14.71 19.15
CA ALA A 135 19.56 -13.62 19.95
C ALA A 135 20.33 -12.59 19.12
N LYS A 136 20.12 -11.32 19.50
CA LYS A 136 20.92 -10.12 19.17
C LYS A 136 22.43 -10.39 19.16
N LEU A 137 23.13 -9.78 18.20
CA LEU A 137 24.51 -9.32 18.42
C LEU A 137 24.52 -8.37 19.62
N ILE A 138 24.99 -8.84 20.77
CA ILE A 138 25.32 -8.01 21.92
C ILE A 138 26.83 -7.77 21.86
N VAL A 139 27.23 -6.56 21.47
CA VAL A 139 28.53 -6.01 21.86
C VAL A 139 28.45 -5.77 23.36
N SER A 140 29.37 -6.38 24.10
CA SER A 140 29.49 -6.29 25.55
C SER A 140 29.69 -4.83 26.01
N SER A 141 28.76 -4.32 26.81
CA SER A 141 28.99 -3.14 27.66
C SER A 141 29.34 -3.60 29.06
N SER A 142 30.60 -3.39 29.47
CA SER A 142 30.92 -3.25 30.89
C SER A 142 30.23 -2.00 31.42
N ILE A 143 29.68 -2.16 32.61
CA ILE A 143 28.84 -1.23 33.35
C ILE A 143 29.57 0.10 33.57
N ASP A 144 28.94 1.20 33.18
CA ASP A 144 29.05 2.44 33.95
C ASP A 144 27.69 3.14 34.03
N GLN A 145 27.37 3.60 35.24
CA GLN A 145 26.06 4.11 35.62
C GLN A 145 25.88 5.54 35.13
N SER A 146 24.88 5.79 34.26
CA SER A 146 23.95 6.94 34.32
C SER A 146 23.27 7.20 32.98
N LYS A 147 22.03 7.73 33.08
CA LYS A 147 21.14 8.27 32.04
C LYS A 147 20.17 7.28 31.40
N SER A 148 18.94 7.36 31.90
CA SER A 148 17.71 7.04 31.18
C SER A 148 17.77 7.46 29.72
N HIS A 149 17.54 6.54 28.79
CA HIS A 149 17.19 6.87 27.40
C HIS A 149 15.76 6.43 27.15
N SER A 150 14.88 7.42 27.04
CA SER A 150 13.60 7.32 26.34
C SER A 150 13.82 6.70 24.97
N SER A 151 13.04 5.69 24.61
CA SER A 151 13.00 5.14 23.25
C SER A 151 12.38 6.15 22.29
N GLN A 152 13.15 7.15 21.86
CA GLN A 152 12.78 8.04 20.76
C GLN A 152 12.97 7.29 19.43
N SER A 153 11.93 7.25 18.61
CA SER A 153 12.02 6.84 17.21
C SER A 153 13.02 7.75 16.50
N GLN A 154 13.91 7.17 15.68
CA GLN A 154 14.92 7.94 14.96
C GLN A 154 14.22 8.90 13.98
N PRO A 155 14.68 10.15 13.87
CA PRO A 155 14.13 11.12 12.92
C PRO A 155 14.36 10.64 11.48
N ILE A 156 13.38 10.88 10.62
CA ILE A 156 13.40 10.58 9.19
C ILE A 156 13.66 11.90 8.45
N ASP A 157 14.75 12.02 7.71
CA ASP A 157 14.96 13.24 6.91
C ASP A 157 13.93 13.33 5.78
N ILE A 158 13.74 12.23 5.04
CA ILE A 158 12.77 12.16 3.94
C ILE A 158 11.92 10.90 4.05
N LEU A 159 10.59 11.10 4.06
CA LEU A 159 9.62 10.04 3.81
C LEU A 159 9.27 10.03 2.32
N LEU A 160 9.73 9.01 1.60
CA LEU A 160 9.48 8.81 0.17
C LEU A 160 8.33 7.82 -0.01
N LEU A 161 7.21 8.29 -0.56
CA LEU A 161 6.01 7.50 -0.80
C LEU A 161 5.88 7.14 -2.28
N CYS A 162 5.50 5.91 -2.55
CA CYS A 162 5.03 5.45 -3.85
C CYS A 162 3.54 5.09 -3.76
N ALA A 163 2.80 5.22 -4.86
CA ALA A 163 1.41 4.80 -4.88
C ALA A 163 1.30 3.27 -4.93
N LEU A 164 2.28 2.63 -5.59
CA LEU A 164 2.23 1.20 -5.90
C LEU A 164 3.54 0.49 -5.58
N LYS A 165 3.46 -0.84 -5.44
CA LYS A 165 4.62 -1.68 -5.11
C LYS A 165 5.69 -1.67 -6.21
N ASP A 166 5.29 -1.67 -7.48
CA ASP A 166 6.23 -1.66 -8.61
C ASP A 166 7.04 -0.35 -8.66
N GLU A 167 6.41 0.79 -8.38
CA GLU A 167 7.11 2.07 -8.21
C GLU A 167 8.11 2.02 -7.04
N PHE A 168 7.72 1.41 -5.92
CA PHE A 168 8.59 1.22 -4.76
C PHE A 168 9.77 0.29 -5.07
N ASP A 169 9.57 -0.79 -5.81
CA ASP A 169 10.65 -1.69 -6.24
C ASP A 169 11.69 -0.93 -7.10
N GLU A 170 11.25 0.04 -7.90
CA GLU A 170 12.16 0.91 -8.68
C GLU A 170 12.89 1.94 -7.82
N VAL A 171 12.30 2.43 -6.72
CA VAL A 171 13.03 3.20 -5.69
C VAL A 171 14.13 2.35 -5.05
N LEU A 172 13.80 1.11 -4.68
CA LEU A 172 14.76 0.19 -4.08
C LEU A 172 15.88 -0.23 -5.02
N SER A 173 15.75 0.02 -6.32
CA SER A 173 16.82 -0.22 -7.29
C SER A 173 17.85 0.91 -7.30
N VAL A 174 17.60 2.07 -6.64
CA VAL A 174 18.48 3.26 -6.75
C VAL A 174 19.79 2.99 -6.02
N ARG A 175 20.91 3.15 -6.73
CA ARG A 175 22.26 2.89 -6.21
C ARG A 175 23.11 4.15 -6.20
N ASP A 176 22.84 5.13 -7.06
CA ASP A 176 23.65 6.34 -7.10
C ASP A 176 23.60 7.08 -5.75
N GLY A 177 24.78 7.36 -5.20
CA GLY A 177 24.96 7.98 -3.90
C GLY A 177 24.50 7.19 -2.68
N ILE A 178 24.06 5.93 -2.81
CA ILE A 178 23.65 5.14 -1.65
C ILE A 178 24.87 4.74 -0.80
N ILE A 179 24.74 4.81 0.53
CA ILE A 179 25.78 4.44 1.48
C ILE A 179 25.55 2.99 1.95
N ALA A 180 26.64 2.21 2.08
CA ALA A 180 26.58 0.83 2.55
C ALA A 180 25.90 0.72 3.94
N PRO A 181 25.04 -0.29 4.17
CA PRO A 181 24.83 -1.49 3.34
C PRO A 181 23.81 -1.33 2.19
N GLY A 182 23.27 -0.13 1.96
CA GLY A 182 22.18 0.11 1.02
C GLY A 182 20.80 0.05 1.68
N TRP A 183 19.76 -0.24 0.89
CA TRP A 183 18.39 -0.35 1.37
C TRP A 183 18.23 -1.51 2.35
N ARG A 184 17.65 -1.23 3.52
CA ARG A 184 17.25 -2.23 4.50
C ARG A 184 15.74 -2.23 4.63
N MET A 185 15.14 -3.33 4.20
CA MET A 185 13.70 -3.53 4.36
C MET A 185 13.39 -4.11 5.74
N ALA A 186 12.40 -3.52 6.41
CA ALA A 186 11.87 -4.01 7.67
C ALA A 186 10.41 -3.55 7.83
N PRO A 187 9.59 -4.25 8.62
CA PRO A 187 8.33 -3.70 9.07
C PRO A 187 8.58 -2.54 10.06
N ASP A 188 7.79 -1.47 9.96
CA ASP A 188 7.72 -0.46 11.01
C ASP A 188 6.90 -0.96 12.23
N LEU A 189 6.70 -0.10 13.23
CA LEU A 189 5.94 -0.45 14.44
C LEU A 189 4.49 -0.86 14.18
N SER A 190 3.92 -0.48 13.03
CA SER A 190 2.58 -0.87 12.59
C SER A 190 2.56 -2.15 11.76
N GLY A 191 3.72 -2.75 11.49
CA GLY A 191 3.87 -3.88 10.57
C GLY A 191 3.98 -3.48 9.10
N ARG A 192 4.05 -2.18 8.78
CA ARG A 192 4.13 -1.70 7.39
C ARG A 192 5.51 -1.93 6.82
N ILE A 193 5.59 -2.47 5.61
CA ILE A 193 6.85 -2.62 4.89
C ILE A 193 7.45 -1.24 4.63
N VAL A 194 8.59 -0.96 5.22
CA VAL A 194 9.40 0.22 4.95
C VAL A 194 10.80 -0.21 4.51
N ALA A 195 11.47 0.65 3.76
CA ALA A 195 12.87 0.50 3.42
C ALA A 195 13.65 1.74 3.83
N ASP A 196 14.71 1.55 4.62
CA ASP A 196 15.56 2.63 5.07
C ASP A 196 16.92 2.58 4.37
N ALA A 197 17.40 3.71 3.87
CA ALA A 197 18.75 3.88 3.34
C ALA A 197 19.32 5.25 3.69
N GLN A 198 20.65 5.36 3.64
CA GLN A 198 21.35 6.63 3.71
C GLN A 198 21.96 6.96 2.36
N PHE A 199 21.92 8.25 2.00
CA PHE A 199 22.50 8.74 0.75
C PHE A 199 23.51 9.85 1.02
N ALA A 200 24.64 9.77 0.33
CA ALA A 200 25.67 10.79 0.31
C ALA A 200 25.16 12.04 -0.41
N THR A 201 25.57 13.20 0.11
CA THR A 201 25.19 14.53 -0.38
C THR A 201 26.42 15.35 -0.70
N ASN A 202 26.24 16.43 -1.46
CA ASN A 202 27.34 17.33 -1.82
C ASN A 202 27.88 18.14 -0.63
N SER A 203 27.09 18.27 0.45
CA SER A 203 27.56 18.94 1.67
C SER A 203 28.38 18.02 2.59
N GLY A 204 28.48 16.72 2.27
CA GLY A 204 29.13 15.72 3.10
C GLY A 204 28.29 15.23 4.28
N VAL A 205 27.11 15.80 4.53
CA VAL A 205 26.16 15.34 5.57
C VAL A 205 25.14 14.40 4.92
N PRO A 206 25.17 13.09 5.21
CA PRO A 206 24.22 12.15 4.63
C PRO A 206 22.77 12.47 5.00
N ILE A 207 21.85 12.12 4.10
CA ILE A 207 20.41 12.15 4.37
C ILE A 207 19.87 10.73 4.52
N SER A 208 18.94 10.56 5.45
CA SER A 208 18.18 9.33 5.62
C SER A 208 16.88 9.37 4.80
N ILE A 209 16.65 8.33 4.00
CA ILE A 209 15.40 8.15 3.25
C ILE A 209 14.70 6.91 3.77
N ARG A 210 13.46 7.08 4.23
CA ARG A 210 12.52 5.98 4.45
C ARG A 210 11.56 5.92 3.28
N ALA A 211 11.60 4.84 2.52
CA ALA A 211 10.68 4.57 1.42
C ALA A 211 9.56 3.61 1.86
N THR A 212 8.35 3.81 1.34
CA THR A 212 7.22 2.88 1.47
C THR A 212 6.23 3.12 0.32
N TYR A 213 5.24 2.25 0.17
CA TYR A 213 4.13 2.43 -0.77
C TYR A 213 2.76 2.40 -0.10
N ALA A 214 1.76 2.95 -0.78
CA ALA A 214 0.35 2.78 -0.42
C ALA A 214 -0.16 1.41 -0.89
N GLY A 215 -0.98 0.74 -0.07
CA GLY A 215 -1.56 -0.56 -0.45
C GLY A 215 -2.59 -0.47 -1.58
N TYR A 216 -3.13 0.73 -1.82
CA TYR A 216 -4.14 1.05 -2.82
C TYR A 216 -3.89 2.46 -3.36
N MET A 217 -4.32 2.71 -4.61
CA MET A 217 -4.22 4.02 -5.27
C MET A 217 -5.14 5.06 -4.61
N GLY A 218 -4.82 6.33 -4.81
CA GLY A 218 -5.64 7.46 -4.41
C GLY A 218 -5.07 8.31 -3.26
N ARG A 219 -5.55 9.55 -3.22
CA ARG A 219 -5.14 10.59 -2.25
C ARG A 219 -5.33 10.14 -0.81
N GLU A 220 -6.47 9.52 -0.51
CA GLU A 220 -6.89 9.13 0.85
C GLU A 220 -5.93 8.09 1.43
N GLN A 221 -5.52 7.12 0.60
CA GLN A 221 -4.60 6.07 0.98
C GLN A 221 -3.20 6.63 1.23
N THR A 222 -2.73 7.47 0.32
CA THR A 222 -1.43 8.15 0.47
C THR A 222 -1.38 9.00 1.74
N GLN A 223 -2.44 9.77 2.02
CA GLN A 223 -2.55 10.59 3.22
C GLN A 223 -2.58 9.75 4.49
N ALA A 224 -3.36 8.65 4.52
CA ALA A 224 -3.45 7.77 5.67
C ALA A 224 -2.09 7.13 6.01
N VAL A 225 -1.36 6.65 5.01
CA VAL A 225 -0.03 6.06 5.19
C VAL A 225 0.97 7.10 5.69
N ALA A 226 1.04 8.26 5.04
CA ALA A 226 1.95 9.34 5.42
C ALA A 226 1.67 9.85 6.84
N SER A 227 0.40 10.09 7.17
CA SER A 227 -0.03 10.58 8.48
C SER A 227 0.34 9.61 9.60
N SER A 228 0.13 8.30 9.39
CA SER A 228 0.52 7.27 10.36
C SER A 228 2.03 7.29 10.67
N ILE A 229 2.88 7.59 9.69
CA ILE A 229 4.33 7.67 9.88
C ILE A 229 4.73 8.99 10.56
N ILE A 230 4.16 10.11 10.14
CA ILE A 230 4.39 11.43 10.74
C ILE A 230 3.99 11.45 12.23
N CYS A 231 2.91 10.75 12.60
CA CYS A 231 2.47 10.63 13.99
C CYS A 231 3.42 9.82 14.88
N SER A 232 4.26 8.95 14.31
CA SER A 232 5.17 8.08 15.06
C SER A 232 6.64 8.46 14.95
N SER A 233 7.00 9.32 13.99
CA SER A 233 8.37 9.71 13.68
C SER A 233 8.43 11.16 13.19
N SER A 234 9.46 11.90 13.58
CA SER A 234 9.71 13.23 13.00
C SER A 234 10.13 13.09 11.54
N VAL A 235 9.46 13.80 10.63
CA VAL A 235 9.74 13.80 9.19
C VAL A 235 10.09 15.21 8.73
N LYS A 236 11.21 15.41 8.04
CA LYS A 236 11.64 16.74 7.56
C LYS A 236 11.16 17.08 6.15
N CYS A 237 10.85 16.08 5.33
CA CYS A 237 10.36 16.25 3.97
C CYS A 237 9.45 15.08 3.58
N LEU A 238 8.34 15.39 2.92
CA LEU A 238 7.55 14.40 2.20
C LEU A 238 8.00 14.39 0.75
N ALA A 239 8.21 13.21 0.20
CA ALA A 239 8.61 13.03 -1.19
C ALA A 239 7.75 11.97 -1.85
N MET A 240 7.51 12.09 -3.15
CA MET A 240 6.82 11.06 -3.91
C MET A 240 7.45 10.87 -5.28
N SER A 241 7.77 9.62 -5.58
CA SER A 241 8.09 9.15 -6.92
C SER A 241 6.97 8.26 -7.44
N GLY A 242 6.90 8.10 -8.75
CA GLY A 242 5.95 7.21 -9.39
C GLY A 242 5.73 7.59 -10.83
N ILE A 243 4.64 7.12 -11.41
CA ILE A 243 4.29 7.38 -12.81
C ILE A 243 3.13 8.38 -12.95
N CYS A 244 2.98 8.94 -14.13
CA CYS A 244 1.85 9.77 -14.53
C CYS A 244 1.56 9.64 -16.03
N ALA A 245 0.36 10.04 -16.42
CA ALA A 245 0.07 10.36 -17.80
C ALA A 245 0.69 11.73 -18.15
N GLY A 246 1.33 11.84 -19.30
CA GLY A 246 1.96 13.06 -19.80
C GLY A 246 1.12 13.77 -20.87
N ARG A 247 1.32 15.07 -21.05
CA ARG A 247 0.69 15.83 -22.14
C ARG A 247 1.40 15.56 -23.48
N ARG A 248 0.75 14.77 -24.34
CA ARG A 248 1.26 14.45 -25.68
C ARG A 248 1.66 15.71 -26.45
N GLY A 249 2.84 15.67 -27.08
CA GLY A 249 3.42 16.78 -27.84
C GLY A 249 4.26 17.76 -27.01
N GLU A 250 4.08 17.78 -25.68
CA GLU A 250 4.87 18.62 -24.77
C GLU A 250 5.91 17.79 -23.99
N VAL A 251 5.63 16.52 -23.75
CA VAL A 251 6.53 15.56 -23.07
C VAL A 251 6.61 14.24 -23.85
N ALA A 252 7.68 13.47 -23.61
CA ALA A 252 7.87 12.14 -24.18
C ALA A 252 7.73 11.03 -23.12
N LEU A 253 7.44 9.81 -23.56
CA LEU A 253 7.38 8.64 -22.66
C LEU A 253 8.73 8.42 -21.98
N GLY A 254 8.71 8.29 -20.66
CA GLY A 254 9.88 8.16 -19.81
C GLY A 254 10.49 9.48 -19.33
N ASP A 255 10.03 10.64 -19.81
CA ASP A 255 10.43 11.92 -19.23
C ASP A 255 10.00 12.02 -17.75
N VAL A 256 10.66 12.86 -16.97
CA VAL A 256 10.30 13.13 -15.58
C VAL A 256 9.71 14.53 -15.46
N ILE A 257 8.65 14.67 -14.67
CA ILE A 257 8.03 15.96 -14.34
C ILE A 257 8.15 16.17 -12.83
N PHE A 258 8.85 17.24 -12.43
CA PHE A 258 8.78 17.79 -11.08
C PHE A 258 7.58 18.71 -10.94
N GLY A 259 6.76 18.48 -9.91
CA GLY A 259 5.56 19.25 -9.65
C GLY A 259 5.84 20.59 -8.97
N GLU A 260 5.99 21.68 -9.74
CA GLU A 260 6.02 23.04 -9.15
C GLU A 260 4.65 23.51 -8.63
N ARG A 261 3.59 22.81 -9.04
CA ARG A 261 2.21 23.09 -8.69
C ARG A 261 1.39 21.83 -8.76
N LEU A 262 0.64 21.57 -7.69
CA LEU A 262 -0.16 20.37 -7.51
C LEU A 262 -1.58 20.78 -7.17
N TRP A 263 -2.58 20.22 -7.84
CA TRP A 263 -3.98 20.49 -7.54
C TRP A 263 -4.85 19.30 -7.91
N SER A 264 -6.01 19.25 -7.26
CA SER A 264 -7.08 18.34 -7.66
C SER A 264 -7.86 18.92 -8.82
N TYR A 265 -8.01 18.17 -9.92
CA TYR A 265 -8.87 18.61 -11.03
C TYR A 265 -10.32 18.12 -10.91
N ASP A 266 -10.62 17.27 -9.93
CA ASP A 266 -11.96 16.72 -9.71
C ASP A 266 -12.65 17.29 -8.46
N SER A 267 -12.06 18.32 -7.85
CA SER A 267 -12.69 19.11 -6.80
C SER A 267 -13.47 20.27 -7.41
N GLY A 268 -14.75 20.38 -7.03
CA GLY A 268 -15.65 21.37 -7.59
C GLY A 268 -17.10 20.92 -7.59
N LYS A 269 -17.93 21.59 -8.39
CA LYS A 269 -19.36 21.35 -8.48
C LYS A 269 -19.78 20.99 -9.91
N SER A 270 -20.37 19.81 -10.08
CA SER A 270 -21.09 19.46 -11.32
C SER A 270 -22.45 20.19 -11.38
N ARG A 271 -22.76 20.76 -12.54
CA ARG A 271 -24.08 21.27 -12.90
C ARG A 271 -24.55 20.62 -14.18
N VAL A 272 -25.83 20.30 -14.26
CA VAL A 272 -26.44 19.82 -15.50
C VAL A 272 -27.25 20.97 -16.08
N GLU A 273 -26.78 21.53 -17.19
CA GLU A 273 -27.47 22.59 -17.93
C GLU A 273 -27.88 22.04 -19.29
N SER A 274 -29.18 22.04 -19.59
CA SER A 274 -29.71 21.57 -20.87
C SER A 274 -29.21 20.16 -21.28
N GLY A 275 -29.11 19.24 -20.31
CA GLY A 275 -28.64 17.87 -20.50
C GLY A 275 -27.11 17.71 -20.64
N HIS A 276 -26.35 18.80 -20.56
CA HIS A 276 -24.89 18.79 -20.58
C HIS A 276 -24.33 19.00 -19.18
N GLU A 277 -23.47 18.10 -18.73
CA GLU A 277 -22.75 18.27 -17.47
C GLU A 277 -21.60 19.27 -17.66
N THR A 278 -21.63 20.36 -16.89
CA THR A 278 -20.56 21.34 -16.76
C THR A 278 -19.97 21.23 -15.36
N PHE A 279 -18.64 21.33 -15.25
CA PHE A 279 -17.95 21.22 -13.97
C PHE A 279 -17.31 22.56 -13.60
N GLU A 280 -17.71 23.13 -12.47
CA GLU A 280 -17.13 24.33 -11.88
C GLU A 280 -15.98 23.91 -10.96
N TYR A 281 -14.73 24.10 -11.41
CA TYR A 281 -13.53 23.64 -10.69
C TYR A 281 -13.18 24.51 -9.48
N ASP A 282 -12.92 23.87 -8.33
CA ASP A 282 -12.33 24.49 -7.13
C ASP A 282 -10.82 24.17 -7.07
N MET A 283 -10.00 25.08 -7.61
CA MET A 283 -8.56 24.85 -7.78
C MET A 283 -7.73 25.26 -6.57
N LEU A 284 -7.79 24.49 -5.49
CA LEU A 284 -6.82 24.60 -4.39
C LEU A 284 -5.46 24.06 -4.86
N GLN A 285 -4.42 24.89 -4.75
CA GLN A 285 -3.09 24.60 -5.28
C GLN A 285 -2.06 24.52 -4.16
N TYR A 286 -1.25 23.47 -4.20
CA TYR A 286 -0.08 23.28 -3.34
C TYR A 286 1.19 23.50 -4.16
N ARG A 287 2.17 24.18 -3.57
CA ARG A 287 3.38 24.61 -4.26
C ARG A 287 4.61 24.46 -3.37
N PRO A 288 5.71 23.86 -3.86
CA PRO A 288 7.01 23.99 -3.22
C PRO A 288 7.45 25.46 -3.17
N SER A 289 8.37 25.80 -2.26
CA SER A 289 8.98 27.13 -2.22
C SER A 289 9.74 27.44 -3.52
N GLU A 290 9.93 28.72 -3.84
CA GLU A 290 10.67 29.16 -5.02
C GLU A 290 12.10 28.57 -5.09
N VAL A 291 12.77 28.41 -3.95
CA VAL A 291 14.12 27.83 -3.88
C VAL A 291 14.11 26.35 -4.27
N TRP A 292 13.12 25.58 -3.82
CA TRP A 292 12.92 24.19 -4.26
C TRP A 292 12.65 24.11 -5.77
N VAL A 293 11.86 25.03 -6.32
CA VAL A 293 11.60 25.09 -7.77
C VAL A 293 12.88 25.40 -8.55
N GLN A 294 13.74 26.30 -8.06
CA GLN A 294 15.05 26.55 -8.67
C GLN A 294 15.95 25.30 -8.65
N GLN A 295 15.95 24.54 -7.54
CA GLN A 295 16.70 23.28 -7.47
C GLN A 295 16.16 22.24 -8.45
N MET A 296 14.84 22.13 -8.61
CA MET A 296 14.21 21.24 -9.61
C MET A 296 14.66 21.59 -11.04
N GLN A 297 14.72 22.88 -11.37
CA GLN A 297 15.15 23.36 -12.69
C GLN A 297 16.64 23.11 -12.95
N ALA A 298 17.45 22.98 -11.89
CA ALA A 298 18.88 22.74 -11.98
C ALA A 298 19.26 21.25 -12.06
N VAL A 299 18.32 20.32 -11.85
CA VAL A 299 18.60 18.87 -11.85
C VAL A 299 19.13 18.43 -13.21
N LYS A 300 20.34 17.87 -13.19
CA LYS A 300 21.00 17.27 -14.36
C LYS A 300 21.81 16.06 -13.91
N PHE A 301 21.77 14.99 -14.71
CA PHE A 301 22.66 13.86 -14.53
C PHE A 301 24.06 14.21 -15.08
N ALA A 302 25.11 13.80 -14.38
CA ALA A 302 26.51 14.09 -14.76
C ALA A 302 26.96 13.37 -16.04
N GLY A 303 26.14 12.47 -16.57
CA GLY A 303 26.33 11.71 -17.81
C GLY A 303 25.06 10.93 -18.14
N THR A 304 25.17 9.87 -18.94
CA THR A 304 24.09 8.91 -19.20
C THR A 304 24.24 7.73 -18.25
N PRO A 305 23.45 7.65 -17.17
CA PRO A 305 23.50 6.50 -16.25
C PRO A 305 23.04 5.23 -16.96
N SER A 306 23.54 4.07 -16.53
CA SER A 306 23.22 2.78 -17.15
C SER A 306 21.73 2.45 -17.16
N TRP A 307 20.96 2.89 -16.16
CA TRP A 307 19.51 2.68 -16.14
C TRP A 307 18.79 3.38 -17.30
N MET A 308 19.38 4.41 -17.92
CA MET A 308 18.81 5.07 -19.09
C MET A 308 18.75 4.13 -20.31
N GLU A 309 19.60 3.12 -20.36
CA GLU A 309 19.60 2.09 -21.41
C GLU A 309 18.38 1.17 -21.33
N GLU A 310 17.69 1.13 -20.19
CA GLU A 310 16.43 0.38 -20.03
C GLU A 310 15.23 1.08 -20.70
N ARG A 311 15.38 2.33 -21.18
CA ARG A 311 14.32 3.02 -21.92
C ARG A 311 14.05 2.27 -23.22
N PRO A 312 12.79 1.89 -23.52
CA PRO A 312 12.48 1.23 -24.78
C PRO A 312 12.99 2.03 -25.99
N ARG A 313 13.75 1.36 -26.87
CA ARG A 313 14.40 2.00 -28.04
C ARG A 313 13.41 2.67 -28.99
N LEU A 314 12.23 2.07 -29.18
CA LEU A 314 11.18 2.55 -30.07
C LEU A 314 9.83 2.52 -29.35
N THR A 315 9.11 3.64 -29.38
CA THR A 315 7.69 3.67 -29.02
C THR A 315 6.87 2.85 -30.01
N TYR A 316 5.68 2.38 -29.63
CA TYR A 316 4.78 1.75 -30.60
C TYR A 316 4.46 2.69 -31.76
N GLU A 317 4.26 3.98 -31.50
CA GLU A 317 4.01 5.00 -32.54
C GLU A 317 5.14 5.08 -33.59
N CYS A 318 6.41 4.96 -33.20
CA CYS A 318 7.51 4.93 -34.17
C CYS A 318 7.46 3.67 -35.06
N GLN A 319 7.15 2.52 -34.46
CA GLN A 319 7.02 1.25 -35.18
C GLN A 319 5.81 1.28 -36.14
N GLU A 320 4.67 1.81 -35.69
CA GLU A 320 3.47 2.06 -36.49
C GLU A 320 3.77 2.93 -37.70
N ASN A 321 4.47 4.06 -37.49
CA ASN A 321 4.85 4.98 -38.58
C ASN A 321 5.73 4.29 -39.62
N TRP A 322 6.66 3.45 -39.19
CA TRP A 322 7.51 2.66 -40.09
C TRP A 322 6.70 1.65 -40.91
N VAL A 323 5.77 0.92 -40.27
CA VAL A 323 4.87 -0.02 -40.95
C VAL A 323 4.02 0.71 -41.99
N LEU A 324 3.37 1.82 -41.63
CA LEU A 324 2.56 2.62 -42.56
C LEU A 324 3.39 3.14 -43.73
N LYS A 325 4.64 3.55 -43.50
CA LYS A 325 5.54 4.01 -44.58
C LYS A 325 5.91 2.88 -45.53
N CYS A 326 6.11 1.66 -45.04
CA CYS A 326 6.33 0.49 -45.91
C CYS A 326 5.10 0.27 -46.82
N LEU A 327 3.90 0.26 -46.22
CA LEU A 327 2.66 0.06 -46.97
C LEU A 327 2.38 1.19 -47.97
N LEU A 328 2.71 2.45 -47.64
CA LEU A 328 2.59 3.59 -48.54
C LEU A 328 3.43 3.40 -49.81
N ASN A 329 4.60 2.80 -49.66
CA ASN A 329 5.51 2.48 -50.75
C ASN A 329 5.22 1.12 -51.42
N CYS A 330 4.09 0.49 -51.10
CA CYS A 330 3.70 -0.84 -51.59
C CYS A 330 4.74 -1.94 -51.26
N ILE A 331 5.41 -1.81 -50.11
CA ILE A 331 6.40 -2.76 -49.61
C ILE A 331 5.78 -3.59 -48.47
N ASP A 332 5.96 -4.91 -48.50
CA ASP A 332 5.63 -5.77 -47.35
C ASP A 332 6.62 -5.48 -46.20
N PRO A 333 6.15 -4.95 -45.04
CA PRO A 333 7.02 -4.66 -43.91
C PRO A 333 7.84 -5.87 -43.47
N LYS A 334 7.26 -7.08 -43.51
CA LYS A 334 7.93 -8.31 -43.05
C LYS A 334 9.05 -8.78 -43.98
N ALA A 335 9.07 -8.30 -45.22
CA ALA A 335 10.12 -8.63 -46.20
C ALA A 335 11.34 -7.70 -46.10
N GLN A 336 11.28 -6.65 -45.26
CA GLN A 336 12.38 -5.72 -45.07
C GLN A 336 13.48 -6.30 -44.17
N ALA A 337 14.74 -6.07 -44.54
CA ALA A 337 15.88 -6.57 -43.78
C ALA A 337 15.99 -5.97 -42.37
N ASP A 338 15.43 -4.78 -42.15
CA ASP A 338 15.43 -4.07 -40.87
C ASP A 338 14.14 -4.27 -40.05
N PHE A 339 13.23 -5.16 -40.47
CA PHE A 339 11.94 -5.43 -39.81
C PHE A 339 12.06 -5.64 -38.30
N GLU A 340 12.94 -6.55 -37.87
CA GLU A 340 13.16 -6.86 -36.44
C GLU A 340 13.66 -5.64 -35.64
N SER A 341 14.40 -4.74 -36.29
CA SER A 341 14.97 -3.56 -35.63
C SER A 341 14.02 -2.36 -35.60
N GLN A 342 13.05 -2.30 -36.53
CA GLN A 342 12.12 -1.19 -36.71
C GLN A 342 10.72 -1.50 -36.17
N CYS A 343 10.33 -2.76 -36.11
CA CYS A 343 9.04 -3.21 -35.60
C CYS A 343 9.16 -4.51 -34.77
N PRO A 344 9.97 -4.51 -33.69
CA PRO A 344 10.13 -5.68 -32.81
C PRO A 344 8.83 -6.11 -32.11
N ASN A 345 7.79 -5.26 -32.09
CA ASN A 345 6.52 -5.53 -31.42
C ASN A 345 5.35 -5.63 -32.41
N TRP A 346 5.58 -6.32 -33.54
CA TRP A 346 4.65 -6.49 -34.65
C TRP A 346 3.20 -6.74 -34.22
N SER A 347 2.94 -7.71 -33.35
CA SER A 347 1.57 -8.07 -32.94
C SER A 347 0.82 -6.90 -32.30
N LYS A 348 1.48 -6.13 -31.43
CA LYS A 348 0.86 -4.99 -30.75
C LYS A 348 0.69 -3.79 -31.69
N VAL A 349 1.67 -3.56 -32.56
CA VAL A 349 1.60 -2.54 -33.61
C VAL A 349 0.44 -2.81 -34.56
N LEU A 350 0.27 -4.06 -35.00
CA LEU A 350 -0.84 -4.46 -35.87
C LEU A 350 -2.19 -4.24 -35.18
N GLU A 351 -2.32 -4.64 -33.91
CA GLU A 351 -3.52 -4.39 -33.10
C GLU A 351 -3.88 -2.89 -33.05
N HIS A 352 -2.90 -2.03 -32.76
CA HIS A 352 -3.10 -0.58 -32.71
C HIS A 352 -3.50 0.00 -34.06
N LEU A 353 -2.80 -0.35 -35.15
CA LEU A 353 -3.11 0.13 -36.49
C LEU A 353 -4.54 -0.24 -36.91
N THR A 354 -4.99 -1.45 -36.57
CA THR A 354 -6.36 -1.91 -36.81
C THR A 354 -7.37 -1.15 -35.95
N GLN A 355 -7.11 -0.96 -34.64
CA GLN A 355 -7.97 -0.17 -33.76
C GLN A 355 -8.09 1.30 -34.18
N LYS A 356 -7.01 1.87 -34.70
CA LYS A 356 -6.97 3.22 -35.30
C LYS A 356 -7.66 3.30 -36.65
N LYS A 357 -8.03 2.16 -37.25
CA LYS A 357 -8.59 2.04 -38.62
C LYS A 357 -7.65 2.60 -39.69
N TRP A 358 -6.34 2.50 -39.47
CA TRP A 358 -5.32 2.95 -40.42
C TRP A 358 -4.95 1.87 -41.43
N ILE A 359 -5.31 0.61 -41.13
CA ILE A 359 -5.19 -0.55 -42.01
C ILE A 359 -6.49 -1.36 -42.02
N THR A 360 -6.65 -2.23 -43.03
CA THR A 360 -7.69 -3.28 -43.08
C THR A 360 -7.08 -4.68 -43.15
N GLU A 361 -7.94 -5.70 -43.12
CA GLU A 361 -7.62 -7.06 -43.54
C GLU A 361 -8.16 -7.30 -44.97
N PRO A 362 -7.34 -7.72 -45.94
CA PRO A 362 -5.89 -7.97 -45.86
C PRO A 362 -5.07 -6.70 -45.63
N LEU A 363 -3.84 -6.84 -45.08
CA LEU A 363 -2.95 -5.74 -44.65
C LEU A 363 -2.75 -4.68 -45.75
N THR A 364 -3.60 -3.67 -45.75
CA THR A 364 -3.61 -2.57 -46.72
C THR A 364 -3.95 -1.26 -46.03
N LEU A 365 -3.43 -0.14 -46.53
CA LEU A 365 -3.72 1.19 -45.97
C LEU A 365 -5.17 1.59 -46.22
N THR A 366 -5.79 2.18 -45.22
CA THR A 366 -7.03 2.95 -45.41
C THR A 366 -6.72 4.36 -45.90
N ASP A 367 -7.72 5.08 -46.40
CA ASP A 367 -7.57 6.50 -46.74
C ASP A 367 -7.10 7.34 -45.53
N GLN A 368 -7.57 6.99 -44.33
CA GLN A 368 -7.16 7.65 -43.09
C GLN A 368 -5.68 7.38 -42.76
N GLY A 369 -5.26 6.11 -42.82
CA GLY A 369 -3.88 5.72 -42.58
C GLY A 369 -2.93 6.34 -43.61
N LYS A 370 -3.33 6.33 -44.88
CA LYS A 370 -2.61 6.96 -46.00
C LYS A 370 -2.45 8.46 -45.80
N SER A 371 -3.55 9.18 -45.54
CA SER A 371 -3.54 10.61 -45.28
C SER A 371 -2.61 11.00 -44.13
N TYR A 372 -2.64 10.23 -43.03
CA TYR A 372 -1.76 10.43 -41.88
C TYR A 372 -0.28 10.26 -42.24
N ILE A 373 0.10 9.16 -42.90
CA ILE A 373 1.51 8.89 -43.19
C ILE A 373 2.07 9.79 -44.30
N GLU A 374 1.25 10.22 -45.25
CA GLU A 374 1.61 11.21 -46.27
C GLU A 374 1.89 12.57 -45.63
N ASP A 375 1.03 13.05 -44.73
CA ASP A 375 1.27 14.28 -43.96
C ASP A 375 2.57 14.18 -43.15
N LEU A 376 2.79 13.04 -42.46
CA LEU A 376 3.98 12.83 -41.66
C LEU A 376 5.26 12.82 -42.53
N CYS A 377 5.24 12.14 -43.68
CA CYS A 377 6.37 12.13 -44.61
C CYS A 377 6.63 13.51 -45.24
N SER A 378 5.57 14.30 -45.47
CA SER A 378 5.70 15.69 -45.94
C SER A 378 6.40 16.59 -44.91
N ARG A 379 6.03 16.46 -43.63
CA ARG A 379 6.68 17.18 -42.52
C ARG A 379 8.11 16.71 -42.24
N PHE A 380 8.40 15.44 -42.52
CA PHE A 380 9.70 14.81 -42.25
C PHE A 380 10.26 14.11 -43.51
N PRO A 381 10.72 14.86 -44.53
CA PRO A 381 11.05 14.32 -45.85
C PRO A 381 12.24 13.37 -45.87
N THR A 382 13.17 13.52 -44.91
CA THR A 382 14.41 12.73 -44.87
C THR A 382 14.27 11.46 -44.03
N GLN A 383 13.65 11.54 -42.85
CA GLN A 383 13.54 10.42 -41.92
C GLN A 383 12.30 10.58 -41.04
N LEU A 384 11.60 9.48 -40.76
CA LEU A 384 10.49 9.50 -39.81
C LEU A 384 10.97 9.91 -38.40
N PRO A 385 10.11 10.59 -37.61
CA PRO A 385 10.44 10.96 -36.24
C PRO A 385 10.95 9.78 -35.42
N GLN A 386 12.05 10.01 -34.72
CA GLN A 386 12.60 9.07 -33.74
C GLN A 386 12.10 9.45 -32.33
N PRO A 387 12.15 8.52 -31.36
CA PRO A 387 11.83 8.86 -29.98
C PRO A 387 12.69 10.02 -29.47
N ALA A 388 12.06 10.98 -28.80
CA ALA A 388 12.76 12.13 -28.25
C ALA A 388 13.75 11.73 -27.14
N ASN A 389 14.83 12.50 -26.99
CA ASN A 389 15.76 12.33 -25.87
C ASN A 389 15.05 12.50 -24.53
N PHE A 390 15.54 11.81 -23.50
CA PHE A 390 15.01 11.91 -22.14
C PHE A 390 15.14 13.33 -21.61
N GLN A 391 14.09 13.87 -21.01
CA GLN A 391 14.08 15.19 -20.41
C GLN A 391 13.49 15.20 -19.00
N ILE A 392 13.91 16.22 -18.24
CA ILE A 392 13.32 16.57 -16.94
C ILE A 392 12.60 17.90 -17.13
N HIS A 393 11.34 17.93 -16.72
CA HIS A 393 10.44 19.07 -16.78
C HIS A 393 10.11 19.57 -15.38
N VAL A 394 9.82 20.86 -15.26
CA VAL A 394 9.27 21.46 -14.04
C VAL A 394 7.94 22.10 -14.43
N ALA A 395 6.84 21.49 -14.00
CA ALA A 395 5.52 21.89 -14.47
C ALA A 395 4.40 21.52 -13.49
N PRO A 396 3.20 22.10 -13.66
CA PRO A 396 2.01 21.67 -12.94
C PRO A 396 1.63 20.20 -13.21
N ILE A 397 1.33 19.45 -12.14
CA ILE A 397 0.79 18.08 -12.16
C ILE A 397 -0.59 18.08 -11.51
N ALA A 398 -1.59 17.56 -12.23
CA ALA A 398 -2.95 17.45 -11.73
C ALA A 398 -3.21 16.07 -11.09
N THR A 399 -4.05 16.04 -10.06
CA THR A 399 -4.45 14.82 -9.37
C THR A 399 -5.95 14.57 -9.53
N GLY A 400 -6.37 13.33 -9.78
CA GLY A 400 -7.78 12.94 -9.83
C GLY A 400 -8.02 11.53 -9.27
N ALA A 401 -9.24 11.24 -8.85
CA ALA A 401 -9.61 9.98 -8.19
C ALA A 401 -9.87 8.82 -9.16
N ALA A 402 -9.91 9.06 -10.47
CA ALA A 402 -10.22 8.04 -11.47
C ALA A 402 -9.17 8.04 -12.59
N VAL A 403 -8.70 6.84 -12.94
CA VAL A 403 -7.94 6.61 -14.17
C VAL A 403 -8.88 6.83 -15.35
N LYS A 404 -8.78 7.99 -15.99
CA LYS A 404 -9.58 8.32 -17.18
C LYS A 404 -8.75 8.10 -18.44
N VAL A 405 -9.31 7.33 -19.37
CA VAL A 405 -8.83 7.26 -20.75
C VAL A 405 -9.66 8.26 -21.55
N ASP A 406 -9.14 9.48 -21.69
CA ASP A 406 -9.84 10.61 -22.32
C ASP A 406 -8.82 11.46 -23.08
N ASP A 407 -8.83 11.39 -24.40
CA ASP A 407 -7.95 12.16 -25.29
C ASP A 407 -8.16 13.68 -25.14
N GLN A 408 -9.28 14.11 -24.54
CA GLN A 408 -9.58 15.52 -24.23
C GLN A 408 -9.18 15.95 -22.82
N LEU A 409 -8.58 15.07 -22.02
CA LEU A 409 -8.18 15.37 -20.64
C LEU A 409 -7.26 16.59 -20.57
N PHE A 410 -6.11 16.55 -21.24
CA PHE A 410 -5.15 17.65 -21.22
C PHE A 410 -5.69 18.94 -21.87
N PRO A 411 -6.39 18.91 -23.02
CA PRO A 411 -7.09 20.08 -23.53
C PRO A 411 -8.01 20.74 -22.49
N LYS A 412 -8.87 19.97 -21.81
CA LYS A 412 -9.77 20.48 -20.75
C LYS A 412 -8.98 21.08 -19.58
N LEU A 413 -7.98 20.37 -19.07
CA LEU A 413 -7.15 20.85 -17.96
C LEU A 413 -6.34 22.09 -18.32
N SER A 414 -5.92 22.23 -19.57
CA SER A 414 -5.13 23.38 -20.03
C SER A 414 -5.93 24.69 -20.08
N VAL A 415 -7.26 24.62 -20.09
CA VAL A 415 -8.13 25.80 -19.97
C VAL A 415 -7.92 26.50 -18.64
N SER A 416 -7.83 25.73 -17.55
CA SER A 416 -7.66 26.26 -16.19
C SER A 416 -6.19 26.31 -15.75
N MET A 417 -5.35 25.42 -16.29
CA MET A 417 -3.91 25.36 -16.03
C MET A 417 -3.11 25.16 -17.32
N ARG A 418 -2.86 26.25 -18.07
CA ARG A 418 -2.22 26.24 -19.40
C ARG A 418 -0.98 25.34 -19.52
N LYS A 419 -0.15 25.31 -18.47
CA LYS A 419 1.15 24.60 -18.42
C LYS A 419 1.08 23.18 -17.85
N VAL A 420 -0.11 22.63 -17.58
CA VAL A 420 -0.24 21.24 -17.09
C VAL A 420 0.49 20.26 -18.02
N LEU A 421 1.37 19.45 -17.44
CA LEU A 421 2.11 18.41 -18.18
C LEU A 421 1.83 17.00 -17.67
N GLY A 422 1.43 16.84 -16.40
CA GLY A 422 1.22 15.52 -15.80
C GLY A 422 -0.16 15.36 -15.19
N VAL A 423 -0.70 14.14 -15.21
CA VAL A 423 -1.90 13.73 -14.47
C VAL A 423 -1.68 12.40 -13.76
N GLU A 424 -2.02 12.34 -12.47
CA GLU A 424 -1.89 11.15 -11.60
C GLU A 424 -2.98 11.13 -10.51
N MET A 425 -2.86 10.30 -9.46
CA MET A 425 -3.94 10.01 -8.51
C MET A 425 -3.66 10.33 -7.03
N GLU A 426 -2.46 10.79 -6.65
CA GLU A 426 -2.03 10.87 -5.25
C GLU A 426 -1.39 12.21 -4.82
N ALA A 427 -0.64 12.88 -5.70
CA ALA A 427 0.33 13.92 -5.36
C ALA A 427 -0.29 15.12 -4.62
N SER A 428 -1.45 15.62 -5.07
CA SER A 428 -2.13 16.73 -4.38
C SER A 428 -2.54 16.35 -2.96
N GLY A 429 -2.87 15.08 -2.72
CA GLY A 429 -3.21 14.57 -1.39
C GLY A 429 -2.02 14.60 -0.44
N LEU A 430 -0.85 14.14 -0.92
CA LEU A 430 0.39 14.21 -0.13
C LEU A 430 0.81 15.67 0.13
N ALA A 431 0.68 16.53 -0.87
CA ALA A 431 1.02 17.95 -0.73
C ALA A 431 0.12 18.68 0.27
N ALA A 432 -1.19 18.37 0.28
CA ALA A 432 -2.12 18.88 1.27
C ALA A 432 -1.72 18.51 2.71
N LEU A 433 -1.31 17.26 2.91
CA LEU A 433 -0.83 16.80 4.22
C LEU A 433 0.46 17.54 4.62
N ALA A 434 1.39 17.68 3.68
CA ALA A 434 2.63 18.43 3.91
C ALA A 434 2.36 19.88 4.34
N GLU A 435 1.46 20.58 3.65
CA GLU A 435 1.05 21.94 4.00
C GLU A 435 0.46 22.01 5.41
N ALA A 436 -0.44 21.08 5.76
CA ALA A 436 -1.04 21.00 7.09
C ALA A 436 0.01 20.80 8.21
N HIS A 437 1.07 20.05 7.93
CA HIS A 437 2.17 19.81 8.86
C HIS A 437 3.34 20.81 8.73
N LYS A 438 3.27 21.76 7.79
CA LYS A 438 4.36 22.71 7.46
C LYS A 438 5.68 22.01 7.12
N ILE A 439 5.59 20.90 6.40
CA ILE A 439 6.73 20.10 5.91
C ILE A 439 6.78 20.27 4.38
N PRO A 440 7.97 20.45 3.76
CA PRO A 440 8.07 20.51 2.31
C PRO A 440 7.60 19.20 1.65
N ALA A 441 6.86 19.31 0.55
CA ALA A 441 6.50 18.19 -0.33
C ALA A 441 7.19 18.32 -1.69
N ILE A 442 7.96 17.31 -2.07
CA ILE A 442 8.71 17.26 -3.32
C ILE A 442 8.25 16.07 -4.15
N ILE A 443 7.61 16.35 -5.29
CA ILE A 443 6.99 15.33 -6.14
C ILE A 443 7.72 15.26 -7.48
N ALA A 444 8.09 14.05 -7.89
CA ALA A 444 8.55 13.74 -9.23
C ALA A 444 7.68 12.62 -9.81
N LYS A 445 7.31 12.70 -11.08
CA LYS A 445 6.56 11.63 -11.76
C LYS A 445 7.16 11.35 -13.14
N GLY A 446 7.33 10.07 -13.47
CA GLY A 446 7.76 9.63 -14.79
C GLY A 446 6.56 9.47 -15.73
N VAL A 447 6.70 9.87 -16.99
CA VAL A 447 5.62 9.75 -17.98
C VAL A 447 5.54 8.30 -18.48
N SER A 448 4.52 7.55 -18.06
CA SER A 448 4.32 6.15 -18.50
C SER A 448 3.43 6.01 -19.72
N ASP A 449 2.49 6.95 -19.89
CA ASP A 449 1.50 6.98 -20.96
C ASP A 449 1.03 8.42 -21.21
N PHE A 450 0.07 8.60 -22.13
CA PHE A 450 -0.49 9.92 -22.46
C PHE A 450 -1.96 10.08 -22.06
N GLY A 451 -2.52 9.15 -21.27
CA GLY A 451 -3.94 9.17 -20.90
C GLY A 451 -4.89 8.77 -22.05
N ASP A 452 -4.36 8.21 -23.13
CA ASP A 452 -5.11 7.73 -24.28
C ASP A 452 -5.25 6.19 -24.28
N LYS A 453 -5.94 5.66 -25.29
CA LYS A 453 -6.21 4.21 -25.42
C LYS A 453 -4.98 3.40 -25.85
N PHE A 454 -3.91 4.04 -26.30
CA PHE A 454 -2.76 3.40 -26.95
C PHE A 454 -1.53 3.43 -26.04
N LYS A 455 -1.72 2.96 -24.81
CA LYS A 455 -0.67 2.93 -23.79
C LYS A 455 0.48 2.00 -24.18
N ASP A 456 1.68 2.38 -23.75
CA ASP A 456 2.90 1.60 -23.94
C ASP A 456 3.46 1.18 -22.58
N ASP A 457 2.89 0.12 -22.01
CA ASP A 457 3.22 -0.34 -20.65
C ASP A 457 4.70 -0.72 -20.46
N ARG A 458 5.46 -0.89 -21.55
CA ARG A 458 6.92 -1.10 -21.52
C ARG A 458 7.65 0.07 -20.86
N TYR A 459 7.09 1.28 -20.92
CA TYR A 459 7.67 2.47 -20.30
C TYR A 459 7.41 2.57 -18.80
N ARG A 460 6.47 1.81 -18.25
CA ARG A 460 6.04 1.93 -16.85
C ARG A 460 7.21 1.76 -15.87
N LYS A 461 7.98 0.68 -16.03
CA LYS A 461 9.17 0.39 -15.21
C LYS A 461 10.20 1.51 -15.32
N PHE A 462 10.54 1.89 -16.56
CA PHE A 462 11.52 2.93 -16.84
C PHE A 462 11.08 4.30 -16.26
N ALA A 463 9.82 4.67 -16.41
CA ALA A 463 9.26 5.92 -15.92
C ALA A 463 9.32 5.99 -14.38
N ALA A 464 8.92 4.92 -13.69
CA ALA A 464 9.04 4.83 -12.24
C ALA A 464 10.50 4.92 -11.79
N ARG A 465 11.41 4.22 -12.48
CA ARG A 465 12.85 4.28 -12.24
C ARG A 465 13.42 5.69 -12.39
N ALA A 466 13.13 6.34 -13.52
CA ALA A 466 13.61 7.68 -13.83
C ALA A 466 13.10 8.71 -12.81
N SER A 467 11.83 8.58 -12.38
CA SER A 467 11.24 9.41 -11.33
C SER A 467 12.00 9.29 -10.00
N ALA A 468 12.28 8.07 -9.56
CA ALA A 468 13.01 7.82 -8.32
C ALA A 468 14.46 8.36 -8.39
N GLU A 469 15.16 8.11 -9.50
CA GLU A 469 16.53 8.58 -9.74
C GLU A 469 16.62 10.11 -9.71
N ALA A 470 15.73 10.80 -10.44
CA ALA A 470 15.70 12.26 -10.47
C ALA A 470 15.34 12.85 -9.08
N LEU A 471 14.36 12.27 -8.40
CA LEU A 471 13.91 12.74 -7.08
C LEU A 471 15.00 12.59 -6.02
N ILE A 472 15.64 11.42 -5.93
CA ILE A 472 16.70 11.17 -4.96
C ILE A 472 17.92 12.05 -5.26
N LEU A 473 18.27 12.26 -6.54
CA LEU A 473 19.33 13.18 -6.94
C LEU A 473 19.03 14.63 -6.48
N LEU A 474 17.81 15.11 -6.72
CA LEU A 474 17.38 16.45 -6.28
C LEU A 474 17.52 16.59 -4.76
N LEU A 475 17.00 15.63 -4.00
CA LEU A 475 17.01 15.66 -2.53
C LEU A 475 18.43 15.62 -1.97
N ARG A 476 19.31 14.81 -2.55
CA ARG A 476 20.75 14.75 -2.18
C ARG A 476 21.46 16.08 -2.42
N ASN A 477 21.18 16.72 -3.54
CA ASN A 477 21.81 17.99 -3.91
C ASN A 477 21.22 19.19 -3.15
N SER A 478 20.03 19.03 -2.58
CA SER A 478 19.27 20.10 -1.93
C SER A 478 19.08 19.89 -0.42
N ASN A 479 19.91 19.06 0.22
CA ASN A 479 19.75 18.70 1.63
C ASN A 479 19.79 19.92 2.59
N HIS A 480 20.46 21.01 2.19
CA HIS A 480 20.50 22.27 2.92
C HIS A 480 19.13 22.98 3.02
N LEU A 481 18.15 22.58 2.20
CA LEU A 481 16.77 23.09 2.25
C LEU A 481 15.85 22.28 3.17
N LEU A 482 16.35 21.18 3.76
CA LEU A 482 15.58 20.42 4.73
C LEU A 482 15.49 21.24 6.03
N PRO A 483 14.29 21.41 6.60
CA PRO A 483 14.11 22.13 7.86
C PRO A 483 14.98 21.53 8.98
N SER A 484 15.60 22.39 9.78
CA SER A 484 16.25 21.93 11.00
C SER A 484 15.20 21.40 11.98
N GLN A 485 15.60 20.53 12.93
CA GLN A 485 14.68 19.96 13.92
C GLN A 485 13.96 21.02 14.77
N HIS A 486 14.48 22.25 14.83
CA HIS A 486 13.88 23.38 15.56
C HIS A 486 12.90 24.20 14.70
N GLU A 487 12.96 24.08 13.38
CA GLU A 487 12.13 24.84 12.42
C GLU A 487 10.90 24.07 11.96
N ILE A 488 10.91 22.74 12.06
CA ILE A 488 9.66 21.97 11.99
C ILE A 488 8.88 22.42 13.21
N PRO A 489 7.67 22.99 13.06
CA PRO A 489 6.79 23.16 14.19
C PRO A 489 6.52 21.75 14.67
N VAL A 490 7.24 21.39 15.72
CA VAL A 490 7.04 20.20 16.49
C VAL A 490 5.60 20.36 17.01
N LEU A 491 4.63 19.83 16.25
CA LEU A 491 3.59 19.03 16.86
C LEU A 491 4.33 17.87 17.52
N ALA A 492 5.04 18.18 18.61
CA ALA A 492 5.42 17.19 19.58
C ALA A 492 4.08 16.56 19.90
N MET A 493 3.91 15.32 19.45
CA MET A 493 4.16 14.20 20.34
C MET A 493 4.34 14.64 21.81
N HIS A 494 3.31 15.28 22.36
CA HIS A 494 2.73 14.76 23.58
C HIS A 494 2.32 13.33 23.24
N ALA A 495 3.30 12.42 23.33
CA ALA A 495 3.05 11.04 23.63
C ALA A 495 2.48 10.98 25.05
N THR A 496 1.26 11.51 25.22
CA THR A 496 0.39 11.30 26.37
C THR A 496 -1.05 11.60 25.95
N LYS A 497 -1.82 10.50 25.81
CA LYS A 497 -3.29 10.40 25.80
C LYS A 497 -3.98 10.65 24.46
N GLY A 498 -4.87 9.70 24.12
CA GLY A 498 -5.63 9.61 22.87
C GLY A 498 -6.64 10.75 22.63
N PRO A 499 -7.53 10.61 21.64
CA PRO A 499 -8.33 11.71 21.13
C PRO A 499 -9.22 12.31 22.24
N VAL A 500 -8.97 13.58 22.53
CA VAL A 500 -9.78 14.38 23.44
C VAL A 500 -11.02 14.85 22.69
N TYR A 501 -12.14 14.15 22.87
CA TYR A 501 -13.46 14.72 22.56
C TYR A 501 -13.81 15.71 23.66
N SER A 502 -13.48 16.99 23.45
CA SER A 502 -13.89 18.07 24.33
C SER A 502 -15.31 18.54 23.96
N SER A 503 -16.31 18.09 24.71
CA SER A 503 -17.53 18.87 24.92
C SER A 503 -17.46 19.40 26.35
N GLY A 504 -17.31 20.71 26.53
CA GLY A 504 -17.28 21.34 27.85
C GLY A 504 -15.95 21.33 28.61
N GLY A 505 -14.82 21.05 27.94
CA GLY A 505 -13.48 21.21 28.54
C GLY A 505 -13.01 20.09 29.47
N GLN A 506 -13.74 18.97 29.55
CA GLN A 506 -13.32 17.75 30.25
C GLN A 506 -12.79 16.70 29.26
N THR A 507 -11.62 16.11 29.54
CA THR A 507 -11.05 14.97 28.80
C THR A 507 -11.73 13.67 29.25
N LEU A 508 -12.45 13.01 28.34
CA LEU A 508 -13.09 11.71 28.60
C LEU A 508 -12.14 10.52 28.34
N PRO A 509 -12.11 9.51 29.22
CA PRO A 509 -11.29 8.31 29.03
C PRO A 509 -11.96 7.34 28.04
N MET A 510 -11.80 7.58 26.74
CA MET A 510 -12.52 6.82 25.70
C MET A 510 -12.18 5.32 25.69
N ASP A 511 -10.93 4.94 26.02
CA ASP A 511 -10.53 3.53 26.17
C ASP A 511 -11.30 2.81 27.28
N LEU A 512 -11.62 3.51 28.36
CA LEU A 512 -12.47 2.99 29.44
C LEU A 512 -13.96 2.99 29.05
N ILE A 513 -14.43 4.05 28.38
CA ILE A 513 -15.84 4.18 27.98
C ILE A 513 -16.21 3.09 26.97
N GLU A 514 -15.37 2.83 25.98
CA GLU A 514 -15.56 1.75 25.01
C GLU A 514 -15.58 0.39 25.71
N LEU A 515 -14.65 0.17 26.65
CA LEU A 515 -14.63 -1.05 27.47
C LEU A 515 -15.92 -1.23 28.28
N LEU A 516 -16.45 -0.17 28.89
CA LEU A 516 -17.71 -0.24 29.64
C LEU A 516 -18.91 -0.47 28.71
N ALA A 517 -18.91 0.16 27.54
CA ALA A 517 -19.94 -0.02 26.52
C ALA A 517 -19.99 -1.45 25.98
N ASP A 518 -18.84 -2.09 25.78
CA ASP A 518 -18.75 -3.46 25.30
C ASP A 518 -19.20 -4.49 26.34
N ASN A 519 -18.87 -4.24 27.62
CA ASN A 519 -19.16 -5.19 28.71
C ASN A 519 -20.52 -4.98 29.38
N TYR A 520 -21.10 -3.78 29.26
CA TYR A 520 -22.42 -3.41 29.81
C TYR A 520 -23.21 -2.61 28.77
N PRO A 521 -23.66 -3.25 27.68
CA PRO A 521 -24.23 -2.55 26.53
C PRO A 521 -25.60 -1.95 26.82
N ASP A 522 -26.38 -2.56 27.71
CA ASP A 522 -27.75 -2.15 27.97
C ASP A 522 -27.90 -1.25 29.21
N THR A 523 -28.90 -0.37 29.19
CA THR A 523 -29.22 0.52 30.33
C THR A 523 -29.52 -0.29 31.61
N ALA A 524 -30.05 -1.51 31.48
CA ALA A 524 -30.31 -2.38 32.63
C ALA A 524 -29.02 -2.79 33.35
N ASP A 525 -27.97 -3.12 32.60
CA ASP A 525 -26.66 -3.52 33.12
C ASP A 525 -25.92 -2.34 33.72
N ALA A 526 -25.95 -1.19 33.05
CA ALA A 526 -25.39 0.05 33.57
C ALA A 526 -26.06 0.47 34.89
N ARG A 527 -27.38 0.31 35.02
CA ARG A 527 -28.12 0.55 36.28
C ARG A 527 -27.72 -0.41 37.39
N ALA A 528 -27.55 -1.69 37.07
CA ALA A 528 -27.13 -2.69 38.04
C ALA A 528 -25.70 -2.41 38.53
N LEU A 529 -24.79 -2.05 37.62
CA LEU A 529 -23.42 -1.66 37.96
C LEU A 529 -23.39 -0.36 38.80
N TRP A 530 -24.20 0.64 38.43
CA TRP A 530 -24.33 1.89 39.20
C TRP A 530 -24.88 1.67 40.61
N GLU A 531 -25.85 0.76 40.76
CA GLU A 531 -26.43 0.38 42.05
C GLU A 531 -25.40 -0.35 42.94
N ARG A 532 -24.59 -1.26 42.37
CA ARG A 532 -23.47 -1.90 43.07
C ARG A 532 -22.43 -0.88 43.56
N ALA A 533 -22.23 0.18 42.79
CA ALA A 533 -21.30 1.26 43.12
C ALA A 533 -21.86 2.29 44.14
N GLY A 534 -23.08 2.06 44.68
CA GLY A 534 -23.68 2.87 45.74
C GLY A 534 -24.73 3.89 45.27
N GLY A 535 -25.08 3.91 43.99
CA GLY A 535 -26.09 4.81 43.43
C GLY A 535 -27.51 4.23 43.42
N ARG A 536 -28.51 5.01 42.95
CA ARG A 536 -29.88 4.51 42.74
C ARG A 536 -30.13 4.29 41.24
N ARG A 537 -30.87 3.24 40.86
CA ARG A 537 -31.15 2.91 39.44
C ARG A 537 -31.73 4.08 38.63
N ARG A 538 -32.52 4.95 39.27
CA ARG A 538 -33.13 6.13 38.63
C ARG A 538 -32.11 7.21 38.23
N ASP A 539 -30.89 7.14 38.75
CA ASP A 539 -29.82 8.08 38.43
C ASP A 539 -29.20 7.80 37.06
N VAL A 540 -29.45 6.63 36.46
CA VAL A 540 -29.00 6.32 35.10
C VAL A 540 -30.17 6.50 34.13
N GLU A 541 -30.04 7.50 33.26
CA GLU A 541 -30.98 7.80 32.18
C GLU A 541 -31.06 6.63 31.20
N ASN A 542 -32.21 6.47 30.55
CA ASN A 542 -32.33 5.49 29.48
C ASN A 542 -31.67 6.01 28.20
N ASN A 543 -30.65 5.31 27.71
CA ASN A 543 -29.98 5.66 26.46
C ASN A 543 -29.70 4.38 25.66
N PRO A 544 -30.26 4.24 24.43
CA PRO A 544 -30.08 3.05 23.61
C PRO A 544 -28.69 2.96 22.96
N ARG A 545 -27.82 3.97 23.11
CA ARG A 545 -26.46 3.99 22.59
C ARG A 545 -25.46 3.73 23.72
N PRO A 546 -24.77 2.57 23.76
CA PRO A 546 -23.91 2.18 24.87
C PRO A 546 -22.76 3.16 25.16
N VAL A 547 -22.09 3.65 24.12
CA VAL A 547 -20.98 4.62 24.29
C VAL A 547 -21.50 5.96 24.85
N ASP A 548 -22.60 6.48 24.30
CA ASP A 548 -23.21 7.73 24.79
C ASP A 548 -23.76 7.58 26.23
N LEU A 549 -24.27 6.39 26.58
CA LEU A 549 -24.70 6.04 27.93
C LEU A 549 -23.53 6.14 28.91
N TRP A 550 -22.41 5.47 28.59
CA TRP A 550 -21.24 5.43 29.46
C TRP A 550 -20.48 6.75 29.53
N GLN A 551 -20.47 7.55 28.45
CA GLN A 551 -20.00 8.94 28.49
C GLN A 551 -20.77 9.76 29.53
N ARG A 552 -22.10 9.72 29.51
CA ARG A 552 -22.94 10.48 30.46
C ARG A 552 -22.76 10.02 31.90
N ILE A 553 -22.69 8.70 32.11
CA ILE A 553 -22.43 8.11 33.43
C ILE A 553 -21.08 8.59 33.96
N TRP A 554 -20.04 8.55 33.12
CA TRP A 554 -18.69 8.96 33.51
C TRP A 554 -18.60 10.46 33.83
N ILE A 555 -19.19 11.32 32.99
CA ILE A 555 -19.29 12.77 33.25
C ILE A 555 -19.97 13.02 34.59
N ARG A 556 -21.05 12.28 34.89
CA ARG A 556 -21.77 12.41 36.15
C ARG A 556 -20.94 11.98 37.36
N CYS A 557 -20.14 10.92 37.24
CA CYS A 557 -19.17 10.56 38.28
C CYS A 557 -18.15 11.68 38.53
N ASP A 558 -17.59 12.25 37.46
CA ASP A 558 -16.57 13.30 37.53
C ASP A 558 -17.12 14.63 38.09
N GLN A 559 -18.41 14.90 37.88
CA GLN A 559 -19.12 16.07 38.40
C GLN A 559 -19.63 15.91 39.84
N GLY A 560 -19.17 14.87 40.57
CA GLY A 560 -19.46 14.72 42.01
C GLY A 560 -20.80 14.08 42.34
N ALA A 561 -21.29 13.17 41.49
CA ALA A 561 -22.43 12.32 41.86
C ALA A 561 -22.11 11.39 43.05
N ILE A 562 -23.17 10.78 43.62
CA ILE A 562 -23.05 9.80 44.71
C ILE A 562 -22.07 8.66 44.38
N VAL A 563 -22.06 8.21 43.13
CA VAL A 563 -21.10 7.23 42.64
C VAL A 563 -19.89 7.96 42.09
N THR A 564 -18.75 7.82 42.77
CA THR A 564 -17.47 8.39 42.32
C THR A 564 -16.82 7.53 41.22
N PRO A 565 -15.88 8.08 40.43
CA PRO A 565 -15.13 7.28 39.45
C PRO A 565 -14.46 6.06 40.08
N PHE A 566 -13.92 6.22 41.29
CA PHE A 566 -13.28 5.13 42.04
C PHE A 566 -14.28 4.02 42.43
N ALA A 567 -15.44 4.38 42.99
CA ALA A 567 -16.46 3.41 43.40
C ALA A 567 -17.06 2.65 42.20
N LEU A 568 -17.25 3.35 41.08
CA LEU A 568 -17.67 2.73 39.82
C LEU A 568 -16.62 1.71 39.37
N LEU A 569 -15.36 2.14 39.24
CA LEU A 569 -14.28 1.27 38.77
C LEU A 569 -14.02 0.07 39.67
N GLN A 570 -14.12 0.21 41.00
CA GLN A 570 -14.02 -0.94 41.92
C GLN A 570 -15.10 -1.98 41.64
N SER A 571 -16.31 -1.55 41.32
CA SER A 571 -17.42 -2.45 40.98
C SER A 571 -17.17 -3.18 39.65
N VAL A 572 -16.51 -2.52 38.69
CA VAL A 572 -16.11 -3.14 37.42
C VAL A 572 -14.91 -4.08 37.60
N LEU A 573 -13.97 -3.76 38.49
CA LEU A 573 -12.82 -4.61 38.79
C LEU A 573 -13.25 -5.94 39.42
N ALA A 574 -14.33 -5.96 40.19
CA ALA A 574 -14.91 -7.19 40.73
C ALA A 574 -15.35 -8.15 39.62
N ASP A 575 -15.87 -7.63 38.51
CA ASP A 575 -16.27 -8.41 37.34
C ASP A 575 -15.05 -8.79 36.47
N PHE A 576 -14.01 -7.94 36.44
CA PHE A 576 -12.83 -8.09 35.57
C PHE A 576 -11.48 -7.84 36.29
N PRO A 577 -11.03 -8.74 37.20
CA PRO A 577 -9.92 -8.48 38.13
C PRO A 577 -8.55 -8.28 37.46
N ASN A 578 -8.33 -8.86 36.27
CA ASN A 578 -7.05 -8.80 35.54
C ASN A 578 -7.02 -7.73 34.42
N ASN A 579 -8.04 -6.88 34.32
CA ASN A 579 -8.13 -5.93 33.23
C ASN A 579 -7.18 -4.72 33.46
N LYS A 580 -6.17 -4.60 32.60
CA LYS A 580 -5.13 -3.56 32.71
C LYS A 580 -5.67 -2.13 32.54
N ILE A 581 -6.76 -1.93 31.78
CA ILE A 581 -7.37 -0.61 31.58
C ILE A 581 -8.07 -0.18 32.88
N ILE A 582 -8.85 -1.06 33.50
CA ILE A 582 -9.52 -0.77 34.78
C ILE A 582 -8.50 -0.49 35.88
N GLN A 583 -7.46 -1.34 36.01
CA GLN A 583 -6.40 -1.16 37.00
C GLN A 583 -5.67 0.18 36.83
N LYS A 584 -5.36 0.58 35.58
CA LYS A 584 -4.78 1.89 35.26
C LYS A 584 -5.65 3.03 35.77
N TYR A 585 -6.96 3.00 35.54
CA TYR A 585 -7.86 4.08 35.97
C TYR A 585 -8.16 4.07 37.47
N ILE A 586 -8.17 2.90 38.12
CA ILE A 586 -8.29 2.81 39.58
C ILE A 586 -7.10 3.49 40.26
N GLN A 587 -5.87 3.25 39.78
CA GLN A 587 -4.68 3.90 40.33
C GLN A 587 -4.72 5.42 40.20
N VAL A 588 -5.34 5.94 39.13
CA VAL A 588 -5.52 7.39 38.91
C VAL A 588 -6.52 8.00 39.89
N HIS A 589 -7.58 7.28 40.26
CA HIS A 589 -8.66 7.79 41.11
C HIS A 589 -8.61 7.29 42.58
N ALA A 590 -7.55 6.58 42.96
CA ALA A 590 -7.30 6.12 44.34
C ALA A 590 -6.61 7.19 45.22
N GLN A 591 -6.12 8.28 44.61
CA GLN A 591 -5.56 9.47 45.26
C GLN A 591 -6.64 10.55 45.36
#